data_AF-A0A9D2DTX9-F1
#
_entry.id   AF-A0A9D2DTX9-F1
#
_cell.length_a   1.000
_cell.length_b   1.000
_cell.length_c   1.000
_cell.angle_alpha   90.00
_cell.angle_beta   90.00
_cell.angle_gamma   90.00
#
_symmetry.space_group_name_H-M   'P 1'
#
loop_
_entity.id
_entity.type
_entity.pdbx_description
1 polymer ?
#
loop_
_entity_poly.entity_id
_entity_poly.type
_entity_poly.pdbx_seq_one_letter_code
_entity_poly.pdbx_strand_id
1 'polypeptide(L)'
;MPKTQKKPIRTPGFFAKAKKIVGLNIGTVIFAVLFLYMLFSAVLYLTSDKVESYQVISGPLSRNETYTGLAIREERVCQADTNGYVTYYAREGNKINANGAVYGISTTKTPE
;
A
#
# COMPACT_ATOMS: atom_id res chain seq x y z
N MET A 1 -51.34 3.62 -78.19
CA MET A 1 -51.39 4.48 -76.97
C MET A 1 -50.11 4.26 -76.14
N PRO A 2 -49.57 5.30 -75.47
CA PRO A 2 -48.14 5.39 -75.16
C PRO A 2 -47.70 4.53 -73.97
N LYS A 3 -46.47 3.99 -74.05
CA LYS A 3 -45.81 3.25 -72.97
C LYS A 3 -45.22 4.22 -71.94
N THR A 4 -45.61 4.07 -70.68
CA THR A 4 -45.08 4.78 -69.51
C THR A 4 -43.64 4.33 -69.22
N GLN A 5 -42.65 5.22 -69.37
CA GLN A 5 -41.26 4.95 -69.00
C GLN A 5 -41.02 5.29 -67.52
N LYS A 6 -40.80 4.27 -66.69
CA LYS A 6 -40.26 4.45 -65.33
C LYS A 6 -38.76 4.73 -65.43
N LYS A 7 -38.30 5.87 -64.90
CA LYS A 7 -36.87 6.23 -64.82
C LYS A 7 -36.18 5.43 -63.70
N PRO A 8 -34.95 4.90 -63.92
CA PRO A 8 -34.23 4.14 -62.91
C PRO A 8 -33.69 5.06 -61.81
N ILE A 9 -33.95 4.70 -60.55
CA ILE A 9 -33.40 5.34 -59.35
C ILE A 9 -31.91 5.01 -59.29
N ARG A 10 -31.06 6.02 -59.50
CA ARG A 10 -29.61 5.91 -59.31
C ARG A 10 -29.26 6.27 -57.87
N THR A 11 -28.92 5.27 -57.06
CA THR A 11 -28.32 5.47 -55.74
C THR A 11 -26.87 5.99 -55.91
N PRO A 12 -26.47 7.10 -55.27
CA PRO A 12 -25.11 7.59 -55.37
C PRO A 12 -24.16 6.68 -54.59
N GLY A 13 -23.18 6.09 -55.28
CA GLY A 13 -22.11 5.29 -54.67
C GLY A 13 -21.20 6.11 -53.75
N PHE A 14 -20.44 5.43 -52.89
CA PHE A 14 -19.54 6.03 -51.89
C PHE A 14 -18.55 7.05 -52.51
N PHE A 15 -18.07 6.77 -53.72
CA PHE A 15 -17.19 7.66 -54.48
C PHE A 15 -17.85 8.99 -54.89
N ALA A 16 -19.16 8.99 -55.18
CA ALA A 16 -19.90 10.21 -55.49
C ALA A 16 -20.07 11.11 -54.25
N LYS A 17 -20.20 10.50 -53.06
CA LYS A 17 -20.18 11.22 -51.78
C LYS A 17 -18.79 11.76 -51.46
N ALA A 18 -17.73 10.99 -51.70
CA ALA A 18 -16.34 11.43 -51.52
C ALA A 18 -16.02 12.66 -52.37
N LYS A 19 -16.44 12.71 -53.64
CA LYS A 19 -16.23 13.88 -54.52
C LYS A 19 -16.91 15.16 -54.01
N LYS A 20 -18.03 15.03 -53.27
CA LYS A 20 -18.73 16.16 -52.63
C LYS A 20 -17.98 16.69 -51.39
N ILE A 21 -17.20 15.85 -50.73
CA ILE A 21 -16.38 16.22 -49.55
C ILE A 21 -15.12 17.00 -49.96
N VAL A 22 -14.65 16.87 -51.20
CA VAL A 22 -13.48 17.61 -51.70
C VAL A 22 -13.75 19.13 -51.84
N GLY A 23 -15.02 19.54 -51.89
CA GLY A 23 -15.43 20.96 -51.85
C GLY A 23 -15.73 21.51 -50.44
N LEU A 24 -15.31 20.81 -49.38
CA LEU A 24 -15.60 21.16 -47.99
C LEU A 24 -14.60 22.17 -47.45
N ASN A 25 -15.04 23.05 -46.55
CA ASN A 25 -14.21 24.09 -45.93
C ASN A 25 -12.90 23.49 -45.36
N ILE A 26 -11.79 24.21 -45.54
CA ILE A 26 -10.45 23.77 -45.11
C ILE A 26 -10.40 23.33 -43.64
N GLY A 27 -11.14 24.01 -42.76
CA GLY A 27 -11.23 23.66 -41.35
C GLY A 27 -11.85 22.29 -41.09
N THR A 28 -12.85 21.88 -41.89
CA THR A 28 -13.45 20.55 -41.76
C THR A 28 -12.53 19.45 -42.28
N VAL A 29 -11.73 19.75 -43.31
CA VAL A 29 -10.71 18.81 -43.81
C VAL A 29 -9.63 18.59 -42.75
N ILE A 30 -9.10 19.66 -42.16
CA ILE A 30 -8.09 19.60 -41.09
C ILE A 30 -8.65 18.85 -39.87
N PHE A 31 -9.88 19.18 -39.45
CA PHE A 31 -10.53 18.50 -38.33
C PHE A 31 -10.72 16.99 -38.58
N ALA A 32 -11.12 16.60 -39.79
CA ALA A 32 -11.29 15.20 -40.13
C ALA A 32 -9.97 14.41 -40.09
N VAL A 33 -8.88 15.01 -40.58
CA VAL A 33 -7.53 14.40 -40.52
C VAL A 33 -7.07 14.23 -39.07
N LEU A 34 -7.23 15.28 -38.25
CA LEU A 34 -6.89 15.22 -36.82
C LEU A 34 -7.72 14.19 -36.07
N PHE A 35 -9.02 14.11 -36.35
CA PHE A 35 -9.92 13.15 -35.73
C PHE A 35 -9.51 11.71 -36.06
N LEU A 36 -9.19 11.43 -37.33
CA LEU A 36 -8.74 10.10 -37.75
C LEU A 36 -7.40 9.73 -37.13
N TYR A 37 -6.48 10.70 -36.98
CA TYR A 37 -5.22 10.53 -36.28
C TYR A 37 -5.42 10.17 -34.79
N MET A 38 -6.32 10.87 -34.09
CA MET A 38 -6.64 10.56 -32.70
C MET A 38 -7.29 9.18 -32.55
N LEU A 39 -8.22 8.83 -33.45
CA LEU A 39 -8.89 7.54 -33.42
C LEU A 39 -7.89 6.38 -33.60
N PHE A 40 -6.99 6.50 -34.58
CA PHE A 40 -5.95 5.50 -34.81
C PHE A 40 -5.00 5.37 -33.60
N SER A 41 -4.57 6.50 -33.05
CA SER A 41 -3.72 6.53 -31.85
C SER A 41 -4.39 5.88 -30.64
N ALA A 42 -5.70 6.12 -30.44
CA ALA A 42 -6.47 5.51 -29.36
C ALA A 42 -6.59 4.00 -29.53
N VAL A 43 -6.87 3.51 -30.74
CA VAL A 43 -6.92 2.06 -31.02
C VAL A 43 -5.56 1.41 -30.79
N LEU A 44 -4.47 2.03 -31.26
CA LEU A 44 -3.11 1.55 -31.00
C LEU A 44 -2.81 1.52 -29.50
N TYR A 45 -3.14 2.57 -28.76
CA TYR A 45 -2.90 2.63 -27.32
C TYR A 45 -3.68 1.55 -26.55
N LEU A 46 -4.94 1.30 -26.91
CA LEU A 46 -5.76 0.26 -26.29
C LEU A 46 -5.30 -1.16 -26.65
N THR A 47 -4.77 -1.35 -27.85
CA THR A 47 -4.30 -2.67 -28.33
C THR A 47 -2.83 -2.93 -27.97
N SER A 48 -2.09 -1.89 -27.55
CA SER A 48 -0.71 -2.05 -27.13
C SER A 48 -0.65 -2.74 -25.78
N ASP A 49 0.10 -3.83 -25.70
CA ASP A 49 0.36 -4.53 -24.45
C ASP A 49 1.16 -3.62 -23.52
N LYS A 50 0.53 -3.23 -22.41
CA LYS A 50 1.20 -2.50 -21.32
C LYS A 50 2.01 -3.50 -20.50
N VAL A 51 3.25 -3.74 -20.91
CA VAL A 51 4.20 -4.53 -20.12
C VAL A 51 4.80 -3.61 -19.06
N GLU A 52 4.12 -3.50 -17.93
CA GLU A 52 4.69 -2.92 -16.72
C GLU A 52 5.70 -3.94 -16.16
N SER A 53 6.99 -3.69 -16.36
CA SER A 53 8.04 -4.58 -15.85
C SER A 53 8.11 -4.43 -14.32
N TYR A 54 7.52 -5.38 -13.60
CA TYR A 54 7.78 -5.48 -12.17
C TYR A 54 9.14 -6.15 -11.99
N GLN A 55 10.15 -5.36 -11.59
CA GLN A 55 11.42 -5.93 -11.19
C GLN A 55 11.19 -6.76 -9.94
N VAL A 56 11.46 -8.06 -10.02
CA VAL A 56 11.50 -8.92 -8.84
C VAL A 56 12.79 -8.56 -8.11
N ILE A 57 12.67 -7.71 -7.08
CA ILE A 57 13.81 -7.38 -6.23
C ILE A 57 14.14 -8.64 -5.43
N SER A 58 15.16 -9.37 -5.86
CA SER A 58 15.75 -10.45 -5.08
C SER A 58 16.52 -9.85 -3.91
N GLY A 59 15.78 -9.52 -2.84
CA GLY A 59 16.36 -9.30 -1.53
C GLY A 59 16.78 -10.65 -0.92
N PRO A 60 17.77 -10.67 -0.01
CA PRO A 60 18.07 -11.89 0.72
C PRO A 60 16.78 -12.38 1.38
N LEU A 61 16.46 -13.66 1.19
CA LEU A 61 15.42 -14.35 1.94
C LEU A 61 15.89 -14.45 3.40
N SER A 62 15.89 -13.33 4.13
CA SER A 62 16.17 -13.33 5.56
C SER A 62 14.97 -14.02 6.21
N ARG A 63 15.12 -15.33 6.42
CA ARG A 63 14.27 -16.08 7.33
C ARG A 63 14.31 -15.35 8.66
N ASN A 64 13.18 -14.74 9.02
CA ASN A 64 13.01 -14.14 10.33
C ASN A 64 12.77 -15.27 11.33
N GLU A 65 13.84 -16.00 11.65
CA GLU A 65 13.78 -17.10 12.62
C GLU A 65 13.49 -16.50 14.00
N THR A 66 12.25 -16.66 14.45
CA THR A 66 11.79 -16.18 15.75
C THR A 66 12.09 -17.26 16.78
N TYR A 67 12.94 -16.94 17.76
CA TYR A 67 13.28 -17.84 18.86
C TYR A 67 12.60 -17.39 20.15
N THR A 68 12.11 -18.34 20.93
CA THR A 68 11.68 -18.09 22.31
C THR A 68 12.91 -18.16 23.22
N GLY A 69 13.28 -17.02 23.81
CA GLY A 69 14.31 -16.97 24.85
C GLY A 69 13.72 -17.16 26.24
N LEU A 70 14.46 -17.83 27.13
CA LEU A 70 14.17 -17.91 28.57
C LEU A 70 15.12 -16.98 29.32
N ALA A 71 14.58 -16.05 30.10
CA ALA A 71 15.38 -15.20 30.99
C ALA A 71 15.34 -15.78 32.41
N ILE A 72 16.48 -16.27 32.91
CA ILE A 72 16.63 -16.78 34.27
C ILE A 72 17.33 -15.70 35.11
N ARG A 73 16.77 -15.38 36.27
CA ARG A 73 17.35 -14.46 37.26
C ARG A 73 17.92 -15.25 38.43
N GLU A 74 19.12 -14.89 38.87
CA GLU A 74 19.67 -15.38 40.14
C GLU A 74 19.06 -14.59 41.31
N GLU A 75 18.51 -15.30 42.29
CA GLU A 75 17.94 -14.72 43.50
C GLU A 75 18.64 -15.30 44.72
N ARG A 76 18.81 -14.47 45.75
CA ARG A 76 19.41 -14.87 47.02
C ARG A 76 18.53 -14.38 48.17
N VAL A 77 18.39 -15.20 49.19
CA VAL A 77 17.70 -14.84 50.43
C VAL A 77 18.73 -14.24 51.38
N CYS A 78 18.55 -12.96 51.72
CA CYS A 78 19.37 -12.27 52.70
C CYS A 78 18.64 -12.30 54.06
N GLN A 79 19.28 -12.91 55.06
CA GLN A 79 18.75 -12.95 56.42
C GLN A 79 19.18 -11.71 57.22
N ALA A 80 18.46 -11.40 58.28
CA ALA A 80 18.83 -10.36 59.23
C ALA A 80 20.06 -10.80 60.05
N ASP A 81 21.03 -9.89 60.20
CA ASP A 81 22.24 -10.15 61.00
C ASP A 81 21.97 -10.18 62.51
N THR A 82 20.84 -9.63 62.96
CA THR A 82 20.51 -9.46 64.38
C THR A 82 19.03 -9.71 64.65
N ASN A 83 18.70 -10.15 65.86
CA ASN A 83 17.33 -10.36 66.30
C ASN A 83 16.65 -9.04 66.66
N GLY A 84 15.37 -8.88 66.30
CA GLY A 84 14.55 -7.72 66.64
C GLY A 84 13.26 -7.67 65.83
N TYR A 85 12.51 -6.57 65.97
CA TYR A 85 11.32 -6.32 65.16
C TYR A 85 11.73 -5.71 63.82
N VAL A 86 11.27 -6.33 62.72
CA VAL A 86 11.62 -5.92 61.35
C VAL A 86 10.57 -4.97 60.78
N THR A 87 11.03 -3.83 60.27
CA THR A 87 10.21 -2.88 59.51
C THR A 87 10.69 -2.85 58.06
N TYR A 88 9.82 -3.20 57.11
CA TYR A 88 10.16 -3.24 55.69
C TYR A 88 9.88 -1.91 55.00
N TYR A 89 10.88 -1.38 54.29
CA TYR A 89 10.73 -0.17 53.45
C TYR A 89 10.45 -0.53 52.00
N ALA A 90 10.93 -1.67 51.54
CA ALA A 90 10.65 -2.23 50.21
C ALA A 90 9.78 -3.48 50.33
N ARG A 91 8.64 -3.47 49.65
CA ARG A 91 7.75 -4.63 49.54
C ARG A 91 8.15 -5.53 48.38
N GLU A 92 7.62 -6.75 48.36
CA GLU A 92 7.80 -7.70 47.27
C GLU A 92 7.49 -7.07 45.91
N GLY A 93 8.38 -7.28 44.94
CA GLY A 93 8.27 -6.71 43.60
C GLY A 93 8.78 -5.27 43.44
N ASN A 94 9.09 -4.56 44.53
CA ASN A 94 9.67 -3.21 44.43
C ASN A 94 11.14 -3.27 43.98
N LYS A 95 11.51 -2.33 43.12
CA LYS A 95 12.90 -2.09 42.73
C LYS A 95 13.55 -1.11 43.71
N ILE A 96 14.77 -1.42 44.12
CA ILE A 96 15.60 -0.56 44.97
C ILE A 96 16.90 -0.25 44.25
N ASN A 97 17.54 0.86 44.59
CA ASN A 97 18.88 1.16 44.12
C ASN A 97 19.90 0.21 44.77
N ALA A 98 21.06 0.04 44.13
CA ALA A 98 22.19 -0.63 44.75
C ALA A 98 22.52 0.07 46.08
N ASN A 99 22.69 -0.72 47.15
CA ASN A 99 22.90 -0.24 48.53
C ASN A 99 21.74 0.58 49.12
N GLY A 100 20.53 0.49 48.55
CA GLY A 100 19.33 1.09 49.15
C GLY A 100 18.90 0.38 50.43
N ALA A 101 18.27 1.12 51.35
CA ALA A 101 17.72 0.54 52.58
C ALA A 101 16.49 -0.33 52.27
N VAL A 102 16.51 -1.60 52.71
CA VAL A 102 15.43 -2.58 52.46
C VAL A 102 14.57 -2.80 53.69
N TYR A 103 15.20 -2.94 54.84
CA TYR A 103 14.57 -3.17 56.13
C TYR A 103 15.33 -2.42 57.24
N GLY A 104 14.63 -2.13 58.33
CA GLY A 104 15.21 -1.68 59.60
C GLY A 104 14.90 -2.68 60.72
N ILE A 105 15.79 -2.80 61.69
CA ILE A 105 15.59 -3.64 62.88
C ILE A 105 15.55 -2.75 64.11
N SER A 106 14.49 -2.90 64.91
CA SER A 106 14.29 -2.18 66.17
C SER A 106 14.16 -3.14 67.34
N THR A 107 14.55 -2.71 68.54
CA THR A 107 14.38 -3.48 69.79
C THR A 107 12.94 -3.44 70.31
N THR A 108 12.17 -2.43 69.92
CA THR A 108 10.76 -2.27 70.26
C THR A 108 9.90 -2.38 69.00
N LYS A 109 8.69 -2.94 69.16
CA LYS A 109 7.72 -3.02 68.07
C LYS A 109 7.22 -1.61 67.74
N THR A 110 7.52 -1.11 66.55
CA THR A 110 6.93 0.14 66.05
C THR A 110 5.43 -0.11 65.77
N PRO A 111 4.51 0.69 66.30
CA PRO A 111 3.09 0.57 65.95
C PRO A 111 2.92 0.87 64.45
N GLU A 112 2.16 0.02 63.76
CA GLU A 112 1.81 0.16 62.34
C GLU A 112 0.87 1.35 62.07
#